data_AF-A0A7H1NTS9-F1
#
_entry.id   AF-A0A7H1NTS9-F1
#
_cell.length_a   1.000
_cell.length_b   1.000
_cell.length_c   1.000
_cell.angle_alpha   90.00
_cell.angle_beta   90.00
_cell.angle_gamma   90.00
#
_symmetry.space_group_name_H-M   'P 1'
#
loop_
_entity.id
_entity.type
_entity.pdbx_description
1 polymer ?
#
loop_
_entity_poly.entity_id
_entity_poly.type
_entity_poly.pdbx_seq_one_letter_code
_entity_poly.pdbx_strand_id
1 'polypeptide(L)'
;MTDLFGDVATILFNNGRSIGGVIPDVPLSEKHSDTISITSHPVERGAAITDHAFVNPAQLNMEIGFSDCSLRALTEAVENFDPTSWTNENDDFFASILNGTWGETYSITMYKQLIALQRSREPLRIVTRKRVYENMLLQSVTTGTDPAHEYSAVILIVAQEILLVSTQTSILPAMNRQASPVTAPIQDFGVKSVQPLSNRSPLLPGAVSLPGG
;
A
#
# COMPACT_ATOMS: atom_id res chain seq x y z
N MET A 1 22.12 -2.85 -8.82
CA MET A 1 22.38 -3.59 -7.57
C MET A 1 22.90 -2.53 -6.61
N THR A 2 22.02 -1.97 -5.79
CA THR A 2 22.31 -0.81 -4.92
C THR A 2 23.22 -1.26 -3.79
N ASP A 3 24.38 -0.61 -3.67
CA ASP A 3 25.39 -0.95 -2.67
C ASP A 3 24.85 -0.68 -1.26
N LEU A 4 24.53 -1.77 -0.56
CA LEU A 4 24.02 -1.77 0.80
C LEU A 4 24.91 -0.93 1.75
N PHE A 5 26.23 -0.98 1.57
CA PHE A 5 27.21 -0.27 2.39
C PHE A 5 27.14 1.27 2.25
N GLY A 6 26.80 1.77 1.05
CA GLY A 6 26.64 3.21 0.81
C GLY A 6 25.40 3.77 1.49
N ASP A 7 24.30 3.02 1.48
CA ASP A 7 23.02 3.43 2.10
C ASP A 7 23.15 3.49 3.64
N VAL A 8 23.84 2.53 4.27
CA VAL A 8 24.04 2.55 5.74
C VAL A 8 24.96 3.69 6.19
N ALA A 9 26.07 3.91 5.50
CA ALA A 9 26.98 5.01 5.82
C ALA A 9 26.28 6.36 5.68
N THR A 10 25.44 6.50 4.65
CA THR A 10 24.70 7.74 4.40
C THR A 10 23.59 7.95 5.43
N ILE A 11 22.88 6.91 5.86
CA ILE A 11 21.90 7.01 6.96
C ILE A 11 22.58 7.35 8.31
N LEU A 12 23.79 6.81 8.56
CA LEU A 12 24.52 7.03 9.80
C LEU A 12 25.19 8.42 9.89
N PHE A 13 25.70 8.94 8.78
CA PHE A 13 26.46 10.20 8.75
C PHE A 13 25.69 11.39 8.15
N ASN A 14 24.51 11.17 7.54
CA ASN A 14 23.68 12.25 7.01
C ASN A 14 22.20 12.09 7.43
N ASN A 15 21.71 13.00 8.28
CA ASN A 15 20.31 13.27 8.69
C ASN A 15 19.30 12.12 8.89
N GLY A 16 19.70 10.85 8.82
CA GLY A 16 18.88 9.65 9.01
C GLY A 16 17.68 9.54 8.06
N ARG A 17 17.69 10.20 6.90
CA ARG A 17 16.52 10.31 6.01
C ARG A 17 16.89 9.99 4.56
N SER A 18 16.04 9.22 3.88
CA SER A 18 16.21 8.87 2.46
C SER A 18 14.84 8.59 1.85
N ILE A 19 14.56 9.17 0.67
CA ILE A 19 13.32 9.00 -0.09
C ILE A 19 13.69 8.26 -1.39
N GLY A 20 13.64 6.93 -1.37
CA GLY A 20 13.99 6.13 -2.55
C GLY A 20 15.38 6.45 -3.13
N GLY A 21 16.34 6.82 -2.28
CA GLY A 21 17.70 7.22 -2.68
C GLY A 21 17.93 8.73 -2.79
N VAL A 22 16.88 9.57 -2.82
CA VAL A 22 17.01 11.03 -2.72
C VAL A 22 17.12 11.42 -1.25
N ILE A 23 18.21 12.10 -0.89
CA ILE A 23 18.46 12.51 0.49
C ILE A 23 18.25 14.02 0.61
N PRO A 24 17.31 14.48 1.45
CA PRO A 24 17.08 15.90 1.64
C PRO A 24 18.20 16.55 2.45
N ASP A 25 18.57 17.79 2.11
CA ASP A 25 19.57 18.55 2.86
C ASP A 25 18.99 19.03 4.19
N VAL A 26 17.80 19.63 4.16
CA VAL A 26 17.11 20.14 5.35
C VAL A 26 15.65 19.68 5.38
N PRO A 27 15.21 18.95 6.40
CA PRO A 27 13.79 18.70 6.62
C PRO A 27 13.17 19.87 7.41
N LEU A 28 12.28 20.65 6.78
CA LEU A 28 11.58 21.75 7.44
C LEU A 28 10.42 21.25 8.30
N SER A 29 9.66 20.27 7.78
CA SER A 29 8.51 19.71 8.49
C SER A 29 8.30 18.24 8.13
N GLU A 30 7.87 17.44 9.10
CA GLU A 30 7.56 16.04 8.88
C GLU A 30 6.34 15.64 9.72
N LYS A 31 5.26 15.24 9.05
CA LYS A 31 3.99 14.85 9.65
C LYS A 31 3.63 13.42 9.24
N HIS A 32 3.45 12.56 10.23
CA HIS A 32 3.00 11.19 10.06
C HIS A 32 1.54 11.09 10.51
N SER A 33 0.68 10.51 9.68
CA SER A 33 -0.71 10.24 10.00
C SER A 33 -0.98 8.74 9.89
N ASP A 34 -1.25 8.12 11.04
CA ASP A 34 -1.61 6.72 11.19
C ASP A 34 -3.03 6.68 11.81
N THR A 35 -4.00 6.11 11.11
CA THR A 35 -5.40 6.04 11.59
C THR A 35 -5.94 4.63 11.42
N ILE A 36 -6.66 4.13 12.43
CA ILE A 36 -7.35 2.83 12.38
C ILE A 36 -8.85 3.09 12.39
N SER A 37 -9.55 2.52 11.41
CA SER A 37 -11.00 2.61 11.30
C SER A 37 -11.62 1.46 12.07
N ILE A 38 -12.38 1.77 13.11
CA ILE A 38 -13.06 0.80 13.96
C ILE A 38 -14.55 0.85 13.65
N THR A 39 -15.18 -0.28 13.29
CA THR A 39 -16.61 -0.33 12.99
C THR A 39 -17.41 -0.34 14.28
N SER A 40 -18.18 0.71 14.56
CA SER A 40 -19.10 0.74 15.69
C SER A 40 -20.53 0.48 15.22
N HIS A 41 -21.23 -0.42 15.92
CA HIS A 41 -22.66 -0.60 15.77
C HIS A 41 -23.34 -0.05 17.05
N PRO A 42 -23.95 1.14 17.00
CA PRO A 42 -24.62 1.71 18.16
C PRO A 42 -25.86 0.88 18.49
N VAL A 43 -26.05 0.55 19.77
CA VAL A 43 -27.23 -0.16 20.28
C VAL A 43 -28.12 0.80 21.06
N GLU A 44 -29.44 0.62 20.98
CA GLU A 44 -30.44 1.52 21.57
C GLU A 44 -30.37 1.58 23.11
N ARG A 45 -29.87 0.52 23.75
CA ARG A 45 -29.53 0.47 25.19
C ARG A 45 -28.31 -0.42 25.39
N GLY A 46 -27.20 0.15 25.88
CA GLY A 46 -25.97 -0.57 26.19
C GLY A 46 -24.70 0.13 25.69
N ALA A 47 -23.56 -0.55 25.81
CA ALA A 47 -22.29 -0.07 25.24
C ALA A 47 -22.23 -0.40 23.74
N ALA A 48 -21.75 0.54 22.92
CA ALA A 48 -21.55 0.30 21.50
C ALA A 48 -20.60 -0.87 21.28
N ILE A 49 -21.06 -1.89 20.53
CA ILE A 49 -20.29 -3.09 20.24
C ILE A 49 -19.49 -2.85 18.96
N THR A 50 -18.25 -3.31 18.97
CA THR A 50 -17.33 -3.25 17.83
C THR A 50 -16.95 -4.67 17.46
N ASP A 51 -17.09 -5.03 16.18
CA ASP A 51 -16.76 -6.37 15.68
C ASP A 51 -15.53 -6.38 14.76
N HIS A 52 -15.17 -5.23 14.18
CA HIS A 52 -14.10 -5.17 13.18
C HIS A 52 -13.31 -3.86 13.26
N ALA A 53 -12.01 -3.94 12.97
CA ALA A 53 -11.13 -2.79 12.83
C ALA A 53 -10.13 -3.05 11.70
N PHE A 54 -9.94 -2.09 10.82
CA PHE A 54 -8.94 -2.16 9.76
C PHE A 54 -8.04 -0.92 9.77
N VAL A 55 -6.77 -1.14 9.44
CA VAL A 55 -5.74 -0.10 9.41
C VAL A 55 -5.86 0.68 8.10
N ASN A 56 -5.94 2.01 8.17
CA ASN A 56 -5.84 2.83 6.97
C ASN A 56 -4.36 2.97 6.57
N PRO A 57 -4.05 3.10 5.27
CA PRO A 57 -2.67 3.24 4.83
C PRO A 57 -2.01 4.47 5.46
N ALA A 58 -0.78 4.32 5.95
CA ALA A 58 -0.05 5.42 6.56
C ALA A 58 0.17 6.54 5.54
N GLN A 59 0.02 7.79 5.98
CA GLN A 59 0.30 8.97 5.17
C GLN A 59 1.48 9.73 5.77
N LEU A 60 2.39 10.15 4.89
CA LEU A 60 3.56 10.94 5.23
C LEU A 60 3.50 12.24 4.43
N ASN A 61 3.48 13.37 5.14
CA ASN A 61 3.62 14.69 4.54
C ASN A 61 4.94 15.29 5.03
N MET A 62 5.84 15.56 4.10
CA MET A 62 7.19 16.06 4.39
C MET A 62 7.47 17.32 3.59
N GLU A 63 8.02 18.31 4.26
CA GLU A 63 8.56 19.54 3.67
C GLU A 63 10.08 19.47 3.73
N ILE A 64 10.73 19.42 2.58
CA ILE A 64 12.17 19.28 2.44
C ILE A 64 12.75 20.45 1.65
N GLY A 65 13.95 20.87 2.04
CA GLY A 65 14.74 21.88 1.37
C GLY A 65 15.96 21.26 0.72
N PHE A 66 16.23 21.68 -0.52
CA PHE A 66 17.49 21.45 -1.22
C PHE A 66 18.21 22.79 -1.38
N SER A 67 19.52 22.79 -1.20
CA SER A 67 20.35 23.99 -1.40
C SER A 67 21.52 23.70 -2.32
N ASP A 68 21.77 24.66 -3.21
CA ASP A 68 22.79 24.54 -4.26
C ASP A 68 24.21 24.80 -3.74
N CYS A 69 24.33 25.26 -2.51
CA CYS A 69 25.60 25.47 -1.80
C CYS A 69 25.99 24.26 -0.91
N SER A 70 25.36 23.10 -1.08
CA SER A 70 25.68 21.93 -0.27
C SER A 70 26.98 21.25 -0.73
N LEU A 71 27.70 20.63 0.21
CA LEU A 71 28.89 19.82 -0.10
C LEU A 71 28.58 18.73 -1.16
N ARG A 72 27.34 18.23 -1.18
CA ARG A 72 26.87 17.23 -2.16
C ARG A 72 26.78 17.82 -3.56
N ALA A 73 26.29 19.05 -3.71
CA ALA A 73 26.28 19.75 -4.99
C ALA A 73 27.70 19.93 -5.56
N LEU A 74 28.69 20.19 -4.69
CA LEU A 74 30.10 20.27 -5.11
C LEU A 74 30.68 18.89 -5.42
N THR A 75 30.37 17.87 -4.64
CA THR A 75 30.85 16.50 -4.88
C THR A 75 30.30 15.91 -6.18
N GLU A 76 29.03 16.12 -6.51
CA GLU A 76 28.45 15.68 -7.80
C GLU A 76 29.15 16.38 -8.99
N ALA A 77 29.58 17.63 -8.82
CA ALA A 77 30.36 18.34 -9.84
C ALA A 77 31.79 17.78 -9.99
N VAL A 78 32.38 17.24 -8.92
CA VAL A 78 33.72 16.62 -8.92
C VAL A 78 33.69 15.15 -9.33
N GLU A 79 32.63 14.40 -9.04
CA GLU A 79 32.52 12.97 -9.39
C GLU A 79 32.19 12.75 -10.87
N ASN A 80 31.50 13.70 -11.51
CA ASN A 80 31.32 13.72 -12.97
C ASN A 80 32.52 14.33 -13.72
N PHE A 81 33.64 14.60 -13.03
CA PHE A 81 34.91 14.98 -13.65
C PHE A 81 35.43 13.79 -14.46
N ASP A 82 35.31 13.86 -15.79
CA ASP A 82 35.99 12.95 -16.70
C ASP A 82 37.43 13.46 -16.95
N PRO A 83 38.47 12.86 -16.33
CA PRO A 83 39.85 13.31 -16.46
C PRO A 83 40.42 13.12 -17.88
N THR A 84 39.71 12.44 -18.78
CA THR A 84 40.15 12.23 -20.17
C THR A 84 39.76 13.36 -21.12
N SER A 85 38.98 14.35 -20.65
CA SER A 85 38.50 15.49 -21.45
C SER A 85 39.47 16.68 -21.54
N TRP A 86 40.62 16.66 -20.85
CA TRP A 86 41.66 17.70 -20.93
C TRP A 86 42.56 17.58 -22.17
N THR A 87 41.98 17.44 -23.36
CA THR A 87 42.78 17.47 -24.61
C THR A 87 42.21 18.39 -25.69
N ASN A 88 41.05 19.00 -25.49
CA ASN A 88 40.41 19.82 -26.51
C ASN A 88 40.17 21.23 -25.96
N GLU A 89 40.51 22.24 -26.75
CA GLU A 89 40.53 23.68 -26.44
C GLU A 89 39.13 24.30 -26.25
N ASN A 90 38.13 23.50 -25.85
CA ASN A 90 36.81 23.93 -25.42
C ASN A 90 36.65 23.44 -23.97
N ASP A 91 36.97 24.33 -23.03
CA ASP A 91 37.21 24.00 -21.63
C ASP A 91 35.92 23.64 -20.86
N ASP A 92 35.47 22.40 -21.04
CA ASP A 92 34.36 21.80 -20.29
C ASP A 92 34.65 21.68 -18.77
N PHE A 93 35.91 21.85 -18.34
CA PHE A 93 36.33 21.81 -16.94
C PHE A 93 35.89 23.02 -16.12
N PHE A 94 36.19 24.24 -16.58
CA PHE A 94 35.71 25.45 -15.93
C PHE A 94 34.20 25.58 -16.08
N ALA A 95 33.63 25.15 -17.20
CA ALA A 95 32.19 25.19 -17.42
C ALA A 95 31.40 24.14 -16.59
N SER A 96 31.93 22.93 -16.36
CA SER A 96 31.26 21.92 -15.52
C SER A 96 31.30 22.27 -14.02
N ILE A 97 32.38 22.92 -13.56
CA ILE A 97 32.52 23.36 -12.15
C ILE A 97 31.82 24.70 -11.91
N LEU A 98 31.82 25.63 -12.87
CA LEU A 98 31.08 26.91 -12.76
C LEU A 98 29.58 26.76 -13.07
N ASN A 99 29.18 25.83 -13.94
CA ASN A 99 27.80 25.67 -14.42
C ASN A 99 27.26 24.26 -14.18
N GLY A 100 27.46 23.64 -12.99
CA GLY A 100 27.02 22.28 -12.65
C GLY A 100 25.94 21.72 -13.59
N THR A 101 26.34 20.87 -14.53
CA THR A 101 25.52 20.43 -15.69
C THR A 101 24.80 21.58 -16.41
N TRP A 102 25.49 22.26 -17.34
CA TRP A 102 24.99 23.33 -18.22
C TRP A 102 23.48 23.62 -18.13
N GLY A 103 23.10 24.45 -17.15
CA GLY A 103 21.74 25.00 -17.01
C GLY A 103 20.86 24.41 -15.90
N GLU A 104 21.29 23.38 -15.17
CA GLU A 104 20.46 22.74 -14.13
C GLU A 104 21.15 22.65 -12.78
N THR A 105 20.81 23.62 -11.94
CA THR A 105 21.15 23.72 -10.52
C THR A 105 20.77 22.45 -9.73
N TYR A 106 21.56 22.05 -8.71
CA TYR A 106 21.36 20.82 -7.90
C TYR A 106 19.92 20.61 -7.42
N SER A 107 19.28 21.66 -6.91
CA SER A 107 17.89 21.65 -6.48
C SER A 107 16.91 21.23 -7.59
N ILE A 108 17.19 21.62 -8.83
CA ILE A 108 16.38 21.26 -10.02
C ILE A 108 16.56 19.77 -10.33
N THR A 109 17.79 19.26 -10.25
CA THR A 109 18.08 17.83 -10.47
C THR A 109 17.36 16.96 -9.45
N MET A 110 17.39 17.33 -8.16
CA MET A 110 16.67 16.61 -7.10
C MET A 110 15.15 16.66 -7.31
N TYR A 111 14.60 17.81 -7.69
CA TYR A 111 13.19 17.92 -8.07
C TYR A 111 12.83 16.99 -9.23
N LYS A 112 13.65 16.96 -10.29
CA LYS A 112 13.43 16.07 -11.44
C LYS A 112 13.48 14.61 -11.06
N GLN A 113 14.41 14.22 -10.19
CA GLN A 113 14.51 12.86 -9.69
C GLN A 113 13.25 12.47 -8.89
N LEU A 114 12.72 13.37 -8.06
CA LEU A 114 11.45 13.14 -7.34
C LEU A 114 10.27 12.98 -8.31
N ILE A 115 10.21 13.79 -9.37
CA ILE A 115 9.19 13.62 -10.43
C ILE A 115 9.36 12.29 -11.17
N ALA A 116 10.60 11.85 -11.43
CA ALA A 116 10.87 10.55 -12.04
C ALA A 116 10.41 9.40 -11.14
N LEU A 117 10.68 9.46 -9.84
CA LEU A 117 10.18 8.50 -8.85
C LEU A 117 8.65 8.49 -8.81
N GLN A 118 8.00 9.66 -8.84
CA GLN A 118 6.54 9.74 -8.92
C GLN A 118 5.99 9.05 -10.19
N ARG A 119 6.66 9.25 -11.33
CA ARG A 119 6.24 8.67 -12.62
C ARG A 119 6.49 7.17 -12.72
N SER A 120 7.50 6.64 -12.01
CA SER A 120 7.79 5.21 -11.97
C SER A 120 6.62 4.40 -11.40
N ARG A 121 5.85 5.00 -10.48
CA ARG A 121 4.74 4.35 -9.76
C ARG A 121 5.14 3.08 -9.01
N GLU A 122 6.42 2.93 -8.69
CA GLU A 122 6.92 1.80 -7.92
C GLU A 122 6.88 2.12 -6.42
N PRO A 123 6.54 1.15 -5.57
CA PRO A 123 6.64 1.32 -4.13
C PRO A 123 8.10 1.53 -3.75
N LEU A 124 8.37 2.60 -3.02
CA LEU A 124 9.70 3.00 -2.60
C LEU A 124 9.82 3.01 -1.08
N ARG A 125 11.05 2.76 -0.63
CA ARG A 125 11.41 2.82 0.78
C ARG A 125 11.69 4.27 1.18
N ILE A 126 10.94 4.76 2.17
CA ILE A 126 11.16 6.06 2.80
C ILE A 126 11.71 5.83 4.20
N VAL A 127 12.98 6.16 4.38
CA VAL A 127 13.63 6.19 5.68
C VAL A 127 13.43 7.58 6.26
N THR A 128 12.83 7.64 7.44
CA THR A 128 12.74 8.88 8.20
C THR A 128 13.43 8.75 9.54
N ARG A 129 13.57 9.86 10.27
CA ARG A 129 14.15 9.83 11.62
C ARG A 129 13.27 9.06 12.62
N LYS A 130 11.95 9.04 12.42
CA LYS A 130 11.01 8.39 13.35
C LYS A 130 10.67 6.96 12.96
N ARG A 131 10.54 6.69 11.66
CA ARG A 131 10.04 5.41 11.15
C ARG A 131 10.62 5.11 9.77
N VAL A 132 10.84 3.84 9.48
CA VAL A 132 11.12 3.38 8.12
C VAL A 132 9.83 2.86 7.51
N TYR A 133 9.51 3.32 6.31
CA TYR A 133 8.39 2.86 5.51
C TYR A 133 8.93 2.12 4.29
N GLU A 134 8.50 0.89 4.06
CA GLU A 134 9.02 0.05 2.97
C GLU A 134 8.18 0.14 1.69
N ASN A 135 6.86 0.32 1.82
CA ASN A 135 5.90 0.25 0.70
C ASN A 135 5.17 1.58 0.49
N MET A 136 5.90 2.69 0.36
CA MET A 136 5.29 4.01 0.13
C MET A 136 5.25 4.35 -1.35
N LEU A 137 4.21 5.07 -1.77
CA LEU A 137 4.13 5.68 -3.08
C LEU A 137 4.17 7.20 -2.95
N LEU A 138 4.91 7.86 -3.83
CA LEU A 138 4.89 9.31 -3.94
C LEU A 138 3.58 9.77 -4.62
N GLN A 139 2.71 10.44 -3.87
CA GLN A 139 1.42 10.92 -4.37
C GLN A 139 1.56 12.28 -5.05
N SER A 140 2.14 13.26 -4.36
CA SER A 140 2.34 14.61 -4.90
C SER A 140 3.70 15.17 -4.52
N VAL A 141 4.28 15.91 -5.46
CA VAL A 141 5.51 16.69 -5.28
C VAL A 141 5.17 18.12 -5.70
N THR A 142 5.18 19.04 -4.75
CA THR A 142 4.84 20.45 -4.95
C THR A 142 6.04 21.30 -4.57
N THR A 143 6.42 22.25 -5.42
CA THR A 143 7.50 23.20 -5.14
C THR A 143 6.95 24.62 -5.23
N GLY A 144 7.46 25.51 -4.38
CA GLY A 144 7.19 26.95 -4.44
C GLY A 144 8.49 27.70 -4.69
N THR A 145 8.49 28.66 -5.61
CA THR A 145 9.64 29.54 -5.85
C THR A 145 9.25 30.94 -5.45
N ASP A 146 9.76 31.39 -4.31
CA ASP A 146 9.64 32.77 -3.85
C ASP A 146 10.95 33.52 -4.12
N PRO A 147 10.94 34.86 -4.26
CA PRO A 147 12.16 35.66 -4.42
C PRO A 147 13.16 35.50 -3.27
N ALA A 148 12.72 35.07 -2.08
CA ALA A 148 13.59 34.76 -0.95
C ALA A 148 14.28 33.38 -1.06
N HIS A 149 13.85 32.54 -1.99
CA HIS A 149 14.24 31.13 -2.12
C HIS A 149 14.68 30.78 -3.56
N GLU A 150 15.39 31.70 -4.24
CA GLU A 150 15.81 31.52 -5.64
C GLU A 150 16.87 30.42 -5.83
N TYR A 151 17.78 30.27 -4.86
CA TYR A 151 18.88 29.27 -4.86
C TYR A 151 18.65 28.13 -3.85
N SER A 152 17.39 27.92 -3.46
CA SER A 152 16.98 26.84 -2.57
C SER A 152 15.59 26.37 -2.94
N ALA A 153 15.42 25.09 -3.28
CA ALA A 153 14.09 24.55 -3.53
C ALA A 153 13.48 24.01 -2.23
N VAL A 154 12.33 24.56 -1.84
CA VAL A 154 11.48 23.96 -0.81
C VAL A 154 10.40 23.15 -1.50
N ILE A 155 10.39 21.85 -1.23
CA ILE A 155 9.53 20.85 -1.85
C ILE A 155 8.66 20.19 -0.78
N LEU A 156 7.35 20.26 -0.99
CA LEU A 156 6.32 19.57 -0.24
C LEU A 156 5.99 18.26 -0.92
N ILE A 157 6.18 17.17 -0.20
CA ILE A 157 5.96 15.82 -0.66
C ILE A 157 4.88 15.17 0.18
N VAL A 158 3.90 14.59 -0.51
CA VAL A 158 2.92 13.69 0.11
C VAL A 158 3.16 12.30 -0.41
N ALA A 159 3.39 11.36 0.51
CA ALA A 159 3.52 9.94 0.23
C ALA A 159 2.47 9.15 1.01
N GLN A 160 1.99 8.06 0.41
CA GLN A 160 1.00 7.18 1.00
C GLN A 160 1.43 5.72 0.87
N GLU A 161 1.19 4.94 1.92
CA GLU A 161 1.48 3.51 1.92
C GLU A 161 0.53 2.75 0.98
N ILE A 162 1.06 1.72 0.31
CA ILE A 162 0.26 0.75 -0.44
C ILE A 162 0.19 -0.56 0.35
N LEU A 163 -1.04 -0.96 0.69
CA LEU A 163 -1.31 -2.24 1.35
C LEU A 163 -1.32 -3.37 0.30
N LEU A 164 -0.20 -4.07 0.17
CA LEU A 164 -0.05 -5.21 -0.72
C LEU A 164 -0.60 -6.48 -0.04
N VAL A 165 -1.58 -7.13 -0.65
CA VAL A 165 -2.07 -8.44 -0.19
C VAL A 165 -1.54 -9.52 -1.13
N SER A 166 -0.76 -10.45 -0.60
CA SER A 166 -0.31 -11.63 -1.36
C SER A 166 -1.45 -12.63 -1.46
N THR A 167 -2.01 -12.82 -2.66
CA THR A 167 -3.02 -13.86 -2.91
C THR A 167 -2.32 -15.14 -3.33
N GLN A 168 -2.27 -16.11 -2.42
CA GLN A 168 -1.81 -17.45 -2.76
C GLN A 168 -2.91 -18.16 -3.56
N THR A 169 -2.72 -18.29 -4.87
CA THR A 169 -3.63 -19.07 -5.71
C THR A 169 -3.29 -20.54 -5.53
N SER A 170 -4.19 -21.29 -4.89
CA SER A 170 -4.14 -22.74 -4.96
C SER A 170 -4.77 -23.16 -6.28
N ILE A 171 -3.94 -23.65 -7.21
CA ILE A 171 -4.48 -24.44 -8.31
C ILE A 171 -5.01 -25.74 -7.70
N LEU A 172 -6.33 -25.88 -7.63
CA LEU A 172 -6.94 -27.16 -7.33
C LEU A 172 -6.45 -28.13 -8.42
N PRO A 173 -5.85 -29.29 -8.07
CA PRO A 173 -5.61 -30.30 -9.08
C PRO A 173 -6.97 -30.61 -9.73
N ALA A 174 -7.00 -30.69 -11.06
CA ALA A 174 -8.21 -31.06 -11.79
C ALA A 174 -8.83 -32.26 -11.08
N MET A 175 -10.09 -32.12 -10.63
CA MET A 175 -10.81 -33.18 -9.94
C MET A 175 -10.57 -34.46 -10.73
N ASN A 176 -9.94 -35.45 -10.09
CA ASN A 176 -9.77 -36.76 -10.67
C ASN A 176 -11.16 -37.17 -11.15
N ARG A 177 -11.34 -37.30 -12.47
CA ARG A 177 -12.63 -37.53 -13.13
C ARG A 177 -13.46 -38.45 -12.25
N GLN A 178 -14.59 -37.93 -11.78
CA GLN A 178 -15.57 -38.68 -11.03
C GLN A 178 -15.74 -40.04 -11.71
N ALA A 179 -15.29 -41.11 -11.05
CA ALA A 179 -15.46 -42.45 -11.58
C ALA A 179 -16.96 -42.64 -11.82
N SER A 180 -17.31 -43.02 -13.05
CA SER A 180 -18.68 -43.21 -13.49
C SER A 180 -19.48 -43.98 -12.41
N PRO A 181 -20.61 -43.45 -11.92
CA PRO A 181 -21.33 -44.14 -10.86
C PRO A 181 -21.90 -45.44 -11.41
N VAL A 182 -21.35 -46.57 -10.97
CA VAL A 182 -21.96 -47.89 -11.19
C VAL A 182 -23.15 -47.97 -10.24
N THR A 183 -24.33 -47.61 -10.74
CA THR A 183 -25.59 -47.82 -10.03
C THR A 183 -25.80 -49.32 -9.85
N ALA A 184 -25.94 -49.75 -8.59
CA ALA A 184 -26.39 -51.11 -8.28
C ALA A 184 -27.79 -51.35 -8.87
N PRO A 185 -28.14 -52.58 -9.28
CA PRO A 185 -29.48 -52.88 -9.80
C PRO A 185 -30.54 -52.59 -8.74
N ILE A 186 -31.68 -52.06 -9.20
CA ILE A 186 -32.82 -51.65 -8.37
C ILE A 186 -33.29 -52.86 -7.54
N GLN A 187 -33.21 -52.78 -6.20
CA GLN A 187 -33.87 -53.75 -5.32
C GLN A 187 -35.32 -53.31 -5.10
N ASP A 188 -36.25 -54.09 -5.64
CA ASP A 188 -37.69 -53.88 -5.51
C ASP A 188 -38.16 -54.34 -4.12
N PHE A 189 -38.24 -53.39 -3.18
CA PHE A 189 -38.90 -53.62 -1.89
C PHE A 189 -40.41 -53.56 -2.12
N GLY A 190 -40.99 -54.69 -2.52
CA GLY A 190 -42.40 -54.81 -2.93
C GLY A 190 -43.41 -54.06 -2.05
N VAL A 191 -44.56 -53.75 -2.67
CA VAL A 191 -45.65 -52.92 -2.12
C VAL A 191 -46.02 -53.26 -0.67
N LYS A 192 -45.64 -52.39 0.27
CA LYS A 192 -46.21 -52.39 1.62
C LYS A 192 -47.62 -51.80 1.57
N SER A 193 -48.64 -52.66 1.63
CA SER A 193 -50.02 -52.24 1.77
C SER A 193 -50.23 -51.60 3.15
N VAL A 194 -50.72 -50.36 3.17
CA VAL A 194 -51.20 -49.70 4.39
C VAL A 194 -52.46 -50.42 4.89
N GLN A 195 -52.45 -50.84 6.16
CA GLN A 195 -53.65 -51.34 6.82
C GLN A 195 -54.67 -50.19 6.92
N PRO A 196 -55.94 -50.40 6.52
CA PRO A 196 -56.93 -49.32 6.54
C PRO A 196 -57.25 -48.88 7.97
N LEU A 197 -57.32 -47.57 8.15
CA LEU A 197 -57.70 -46.93 9.41
C LEU A 197 -59.09 -47.42 9.82
N SER A 198 -59.19 -48.12 10.96
CA SER A 198 -60.46 -48.56 11.53
C SER A 198 -61.29 -47.33 11.93
N ASN A 199 -62.37 -47.08 11.19
CA ASN A 199 -63.36 -46.04 11.46
C ASN A 199 -63.78 -46.05 12.93
N ARG A 200 -63.58 -44.95 13.64
CA ARG A 200 -64.28 -44.69 14.90
C ARG A 200 -65.72 -44.37 14.56
N SER A 201 -66.62 -45.30 14.88
CA SER A 201 -68.07 -45.10 14.83
C SER A 201 -68.46 -43.84 15.62
N PRO A 202 -69.31 -42.95 15.09
CA PRO A 202 -69.86 -41.86 15.88
C PRO A 202 -70.85 -42.46 16.89
N LEU A 203 -70.60 -42.21 18.18
CA LEU A 203 -71.53 -42.52 19.26
C LEU A 203 -72.80 -41.70 19.05
N LEU A 204 -73.88 -42.36 18.63
CA LEU A 204 -75.22 -41.77 18.59
C LEU A 204 -75.70 -41.59 20.05
N PRO A 205 -75.98 -40.37 20.52
CA PRO A 205 -76.60 -40.15 21.83
C PRO A 205 -78.04 -40.67 21.78
N GLY A 206 -78.44 -41.44 22.79
CA GLY A 206 -79.66 -42.25 22.77
C GLY A 206 -80.97 -41.46 22.65
N ALA A 207 -81.98 -42.15 22.13
CA ALA A 207 -83.38 -41.89 22.43
C ALA A 207 -84.24 -43.16 22.19
N VAL A 208 -84.69 -43.75 23.30
CA VAL A 208 -86.05 -44.27 23.58
C VAL A 208 -86.68 -45.27 22.59
N SER A 209 -86.86 -46.51 23.07
CA SER A 209 -88.05 -47.31 22.80
C SER A 209 -88.61 -47.86 24.12
N LEU A 210 -89.82 -47.45 24.50
CA LEU A 210 -90.61 -48.04 25.61
C LEU A 210 -91.05 -49.48 25.23
N PRO A 211 -91.13 -50.42 26.20
CA PRO A 211 -91.70 -51.74 25.99
C PRO A 211 -93.24 -51.70 26.05
N GLY A 212 -93.88 -52.63 25.34
CA GLY A 212 -95.31 -52.63 25.03
C GLY A 212 -96.28 -52.90 26.19
N GLY A 213 -97.58 -52.88 25.85
CA GLY A 213 -98.71 -53.04 26.77
C GLY A 213 -99.61 -51.82 26.76
#